data_AF-A0A523AUB8-F1
#
_entry.id   AF-A0A523AUB8-F1
#
_cell.length_a   1.000
_cell.length_b   1.000
_cell.length_c   1.000
_cell.angle_alpha   90.00
_cell.angle_beta   90.00
_cell.angle_gamma   90.00
#
_symmetry.space_group_name_H-M   'P 1'
#
loop_
_entity.id
_entity.type
_entity.pdbx_description
1 polymer ?
#
loop_
_entity_poly.entity_id
_entity_poly.type
_entity_poly.pdbx_seq_one_letter_code
_entity_poly.pdbx_strand_id
1 'polypeptide(L)'
;MRVLLLTGELASSLVRKYSKVEGVEAEVVVAPVPVATFLTPSLAVRELEKRGTRGYDLVLLPGMVRFDPSEVERRIGIPTYRGPKHAADLPLVLEKLGEVELSKEVPACELLREEARKRAERLLKEVERKAGENPGRGAFLLDGLGIGGSFPPRVMAEIVDAPLLPQEEVLERARRYLEEGAEILDVGMVAGRSFPERAGELVSLLKKEFGVPVTIDTFNLEEISRAVEEGADLVLSLDRSSLR
;
A
#
# COMPACT_ATOMS: atom_id res chain seq x y z
N MET A 1 -3.94 19.58 22.41
CA MET A 1 -2.75 18.81 22.83
C MET A 1 -1.55 19.30 22.05
N ARG A 2 -0.39 19.42 22.68
CA ARG A 2 0.88 19.90 22.09
C ARG A 2 1.84 18.72 21.93
N VAL A 3 2.29 18.45 20.71
CA VAL A 3 3.04 17.23 20.36
C VAL A 3 4.36 17.56 19.69
N LEU A 4 5.45 16.92 20.13
CA LEU A 4 6.72 16.93 19.40
C LEU A 4 6.82 15.71 18.49
N LEU A 5 7.12 15.93 17.22
CA LEU A 5 7.32 14.91 16.21
C LEU A 5 8.80 14.89 15.82
N LEU A 6 9.51 13.81 16.15
CA LEU A 6 10.88 13.63 15.69
C LEU A 6 10.91 12.90 14.34
N THR A 7 11.73 13.37 13.40
CA THR A 7 11.91 12.69 12.11
C THR A 7 13.32 12.92 11.53
N GLY A 8 13.68 12.16 10.50
CA GLY A 8 14.88 12.39 9.69
C GLY A 8 14.62 13.36 8.52
N GLU A 9 15.68 13.71 7.80
CA GLU A 9 15.66 14.73 6.75
C GLU A 9 14.72 14.37 5.59
N LEU A 10 14.79 13.14 5.07
CA LEU A 10 14.04 12.73 3.87
C LEU A 10 12.52 12.75 4.08
N ALA A 11 12.05 12.45 5.30
CA ALA A 11 10.64 12.44 5.62
C ALA A 11 10.12 13.79 6.16
N SER A 12 11.00 14.76 6.41
CA SER A 12 10.64 16.01 7.10
C SER A 12 9.55 16.82 6.40
N SER A 13 9.60 16.91 5.06
CA SER A 13 8.60 17.62 4.27
C SER A 13 7.21 16.98 4.38
N LEU A 14 7.14 15.65 4.30
CA LEU A 14 5.90 14.89 4.46
C LEU A 14 5.38 14.96 5.90
N VAL A 15 6.24 14.82 6.90
CA VAL A 15 5.83 14.92 8.32
C VAL A 15 5.28 16.31 8.61
N ARG A 16 5.91 17.40 8.13
CA ARG A 16 5.37 18.76 8.27
C ARG A 16 4.04 18.98 7.54
N LYS A 17 3.84 18.31 6.40
CA LYS A 17 2.57 18.35 5.67
C LYS A 17 1.47 17.66 6.48
N TYR A 18 1.75 16.46 6.96
CA TYR A 18 0.78 15.59 7.64
C TYR A 18 0.60 15.88 9.13
N SER A 19 1.46 16.70 9.74
CA SER A 19 1.30 17.14 11.13
C SER A 19 0.20 18.20 11.31
N LYS A 20 -0.33 18.76 10.22
CA LYS A 20 -1.36 19.81 10.24
C LYS A 20 -2.73 19.18 10.42
N VAL A 21 -3.09 18.92 11.68
CA VAL A 21 -4.39 18.37 12.09
C VAL A 21 -5.08 19.36 13.02
N GLU A 22 -6.37 19.60 12.80
CA GLU A 22 -7.17 20.49 13.63
C GLU A 22 -7.24 19.99 15.08
N GLY A 23 -7.11 20.89 16.06
CA GLY A 23 -7.13 20.55 17.49
C GLY A 23 -5.81 20.03 18.08
N VAL A 24 -4.77 19.82 17.26
CA VAL A 24 -3.44 19.37 17.70
C VAL A 24 -2.36 20.37 17.30
N GLU A 25 -1.61 20.87 18.27
CA GLU A 25 -0.43 21.70 18.03
C GLU A 25 0.79 20.79 17.89
N ALA A 26 1.06 20.34 16.67
CA ALA A 26 2.18 19.45 16.38
C ALA A 26 3.39 20.21 15.82
N GLU A 27 4.55 20.00 16.42
CA GLU A 27 5.81 20.58 15.98
C GLU A 27 6.83 19.54 15.55
N VAL A 28 7.49 19.78 14.42
CA VAL A 28 8.42 18.83 13.80
C VAL A 28 9.87 19.21 14.09
N VAL A 29 10.56 18.32 14.81
CA VAL A 29 12.01 18.33 15.04
C VAL A 29 12.66 17.41 14.01
N VAL A 30 13.59 17.96 13.24
CA VAL A 30 14.33 17.22 12.21
C VAL A 30 15.71 16.91 12.72
N ALA A 31 16.02 15.64 12.90
CA ALA A 31 17.35 15.20 13.26
C ALA A 31 18.26 15.17 12.02
N PRO A 32 19.58 15.43 12.18
CA PRO A 32 20.56 15.43 11.10
C PRO A 32 20.93 14.00 10.67
N VAL A 33 19.93 13.23 10.25
CA VAL A 33 20.07 11.89 9.68
C VAL A 33 19.17 11.77 8.46
N PRO A 34 19.60 11.10 7.37
CA PRO A 34 18.78 10.95 6.18
C PRO A 34 17.44 10.24 6.46
N VAL A 35 17.49 9.13 7.20
CA VAL A 35 16.33 8.30 7.54
C VAL A 35 16.20 8.09 9.05
N ALA A 36 14.95 7.99 9.51
CA ALA A 36 14.61 7.81 10.93
C ALA A 36 15.26 6.58 11.59
N THR A 37 15.53 5.52 10.84
CA THR A 37 16.15 4.29 11.35
C THR A 37 17.57 4.49 11.88
N PHE A 38 18.24 5.59 11.51
CA PHE A 38 19.57 5.96 12.00
C PHE A 38 19.54 6.80 13.28
N LEU A 39 18.35 7.13 13.80
CA LEU A 39 18.23 7.76 15.11
C LEU A 39 18.77 6.83 16.20
N THR A 40 19.52 7.42 17.13
CA THR A 40 19.89 6.80 18.40
C THR A 40 19.18 7.53 19.54
N PRO A 41 19.03 6.92 20.73
CA PRO A 41 18.44 7.60 21.90
C PRO A 41 19.13 8.93 22.20
N SER A 42 20.46 8.95 22.19
CA SER A 42 21.25 10.16 22.47
C SER A 42 21.07 11.25 21.42
N LEU A 43 20.96 10.89 20.14
CA LEU A 43 20.69 11.87 19.09
C LEU A 43 19.27 12.44 19.22
N ALA A 44 18.27 11.58 19.46
CA ALA A 44 16.88 11.99 19.65
C ALA A 44 16.76 12.99 20.81
N VAL A 45 17.32 12.65 21.97
CA VAL A 45 17.34 13.53 23.14
C VAL A 45 18.01 14.87 22.83
N ARG A 46 19.20 14.84 22.20
CA ARG A 46 19.94 16.06 21.86
C ARG A 46 19.13 17.02 20.98
N GLU A 47 18.46 16.50 19.96
CA GLU A 47 17.69 17.36 19.04
C GLU A 47 16.37 17.86 19.67
N LEU A 48 15.72 17.05 20.51
CA LEU A 48 14.55 17.46 21.28
C LEU A 48 14.89 18.53 22.32
N GLU A 49 16.01 18.39 23.04
CA GLU A 49 16.48 19.37 24.03
C GLU A 49 16.86 20.71 23.39
N LYS A 50 17.56 20.69 22.24
CA LYS A 50 17.89 21.90 21.47
C LYS A 50 16.65 22.69 21.10
N ARG A 51 15.56 22.01 20.76
CA ARG A 51 14.27 22.66 20.46
C ARG A 51 13.63 23.26 21.71
N GLY A 52 13.81 22.62 22.86
CA GLY A 52 13.12 22.93 24.10
C GLY A 52 11.85 22.11 24.24
N THR A 53 11.74 21.44 25.39
CA THR A 53 10.71 20.43 25.66
C THR A 53 9.57 20.96 26.54
N ARG A 54 9.67 22.18 27.06
CA ARG A 54 8.66 22.73 27.98
C ARG A 54 7.31 22.94 27.30
N GLY A 55 6.26 22.44 27.95
CA GLY A 55 4.86 22.64 27.56
C GLY A 55 4.36 21.71 26.46
N TYR A 56 5.08 20.63 26.14
CA TYR A 56 4.57 19.56 25.28
C TYR A 56 4.01 18.42 26.12
N ASP A 57 2.91 17.84 25.64
CA ASP A 57 2.20 16.75 26.32
C ASP A 57 2.84 15.39 26.02
N LEU A 58 3.37 15.21 24.80
CA LEU A 58 4.03 13.97 24.40
C LEU A 58 5.02 14.17 23.23
N VAL A 59 5.88 13.17 23.03
CA VAL A 59 6.76 13.02 21.87
C VAL A 59 6.36 11.78 21.06
N LEU A 60 6.19 11.93 19.75
CA LEU A 60 6.12 10.80 18.83
C LEU A 60 7.44 10.66 18.08
N LEU A 61 8.07 9.51 18.28
CA LEU A 61 9.20 9.07 17.47
C LEU A 61 8.69 8.39 16.19
N PRO A 62 9.52 8.26 15.15
CA PRO A 62 9.16 7.43 14.00
C PRO A 62 8.88 5.98 14.43
N GLY A 63 7.86 5.33 13.86
CA GLY A 63 7.47 3.97 14.29
C GLY A 63 8.57 2.92 14.11
N MET A 64 9.51 3.15 13.20
CA MET A 64 10.61 2.24 12.86
C MET A 64 11.92 2.51 13.64
N VAL A 65 11.91 3.33 14.70
CA VAL A 65 13.12 3.50 15.53
C VAL A 65 13.59 2.17 16.11
N ARG A 66 14.91 1.96 16.15
CA ARG A 66 15.52 0.69 16.61
C ARG A 66 15.86 0.67 18.11
N PHE A 67 15.35 1.62 18.87
CA PHE A 67 15.59 1.75 20.31
C PHE A 67 14.27 1.91 21.07
N ASP A 68 14.32 1.75 22.39
CA ASP A 68 13.15 1.87 23.25
C ASP A 68 12.83 3.37 23.50
N PRO A 69 11.63 3.86 23.12
CA PRO A 69 11.19 5.23 23.44
C PRO A 69 11.33 5.62 24.91
N SER A 70 11.27 4.66 25.84
CA SER A 70 11.46 4.90 27.28
C SER A 70 12.85 5.47 27.60
N GLU A 71 13.87 5.21 26.78
CA GLU A 71 15.20 5.79 26.95
C GLU A 71 15.21 7.30 26.73
N VAL A 72 14.41 7.77 25.77
CA VAL A 72 14.24 9.20 25.49
C VAL A 72 13.38 9.83 26.57
N GLU A 73 12.24 9.21 26.90
CA GLU A 73 11.31 9.68 27.93
C GLU A 73 12.01 9.91 29.28
N ARG A 74 12.81 8.95 29.76
CA ARG A 74 13.54 9.09 31.03
C ARG A 74 14.47 10.29 31.08
N ARG A 75 14.98 10.74 29.92
CA ARG A 75 15.94 11.85 29.82
C ARG A 75 15.26 13.20 29.65
N ILE A 76 14.15 13.26 28.91
CA ILE A 76 13.45 14.52 28.63
C ILE A 76 12.26 14.80 29.57
N GLY A 77 11.77 13.78 30.27
CA GLY A 77 10.64 13.88 31.21
C GLY A 77 9.27 14.01 30.55
N ILE A 78 9.13 13.65 29.28
CA ILE A 78 7.89 13.77 28.50
C ILE A 78 7.49 12.39 27.97
N PRO A 79 6.21 11.98 28.12
CA PRO A 79 5.71 10.74 27.55
C PRO A 79 6.14 10.57 26.09
N THR A 80 6.89 9.51 25.78
CA THR A 80 7.48 9.30 24.46
C THR A 80 7.05 7.95 23.91
N TYR A 81 6.48 7.97 22.70
CA TYR A 81 5.86 6.79 22.08
C TYR A 81 6.35 6.58 20.65
N ARG A 82 6.07 5.39 20.11
CA ARG A 82 6.21 5.12 18.68
C ARG A 82 5.03 5.71 17.93
N GLY A 83 5.31 6.66 17.05
CA GLY A 83 4.39 7.11 16.02
C GLY A 83 4.21 6.06 14.91
N PRO A 84 3.62 6.45 13.78
CA PRO A 84 3.41 5.54 12.66
C PRO A 84 4.72 5.21 11.93
N LYS A 85 4.70 4.10 11.18
CA LYS A 85 5.80 3.71 10.29
C LYS A 85 5.94 4.67 9.10
N HIS A 86 4.81 5.13 8.54
CA HIS A 86 4.78 6.04 7.41
C HIS A 86 4.19 7.40 7.80
N ALA A 87 4.74 8.48 7.24
CA ALA A 87 4.26 9.83 7.52
C ALA A 87 2.80 10.06 7.09
N ALA A 88 2.31 9.31 6.08
CA ALA A 88 0.95 9.41 5.59
C ALA A 88 -0.11 8.96 6.61
N ASP A 89 0.26 8.14 7.59
CA ASP A 89 -0.65 7.67 8.65
C ASP A 89 -0.70 8.63 9.84
N LEU A 90 0.21 9.61 9.89
CA LEU A 90 0.30 10.58 10.97
C LEU A 90 -1.02 11.36 11.22
N PRO A 91 -1.78 11.78 10.20
CA PRO A 91 -3.03 12.51 10.43
C PRO A 91 -4.00 11.69 11.29
N LEU A 92 -4.18 10.40 10.97
CA LEU A 92 -5.05 9.52 11.75
C LEU A 92 -4.56 9.35 13.19
N VAL A 93 -3.24 9.20 13.38
CA VAL A 93 -2.66 9.10 14.73
C VAL A 93 -2.92 10.36 15.55
N LEU A 94 -2.71 11.54 14.96
CA LEU A 94 -2.94 12.82 15.62
C LEU A 94 -4.42 13.07 15.92
N GLU A 95 -5.31 12.78 14.98
CA GLU A 95 -6.78 12.87 15.13
C GLU A 95 -7.29 11.98 16.28
N LYS A 96 -6.61 10.86 16.57
CA LYS A 96 -6.98 9.88 17.61
C LYS A 96 -6.23 10.04 18.93
N LEU A 97 -5.44 11.10 19.10
CA LEU A 97 -4.77 11.36 20.37
C LEU A 97 -5.80 11.60 21.48
N GLY A 98 -5.63 10.86 22.59
CA GLY A 98 -6.58 10.85 23.71
C GLY A 98 -7.70 9.82 23.60
N GLU A 99 -7.92 9.24 22.42
CA GLU A 99 -8.83 8.10 22.22
C GLU A 99 -8.06 6.77 22.16
N VAL A 100 -6.85 6.78 21.63
CA VAL A 100 -5.98 5.59 21.52
C VAL A 100 -4.88 5.61 22.58
N GLU A 101 -4.64 4.47 23.23
CA GLU A 101 -3.48 4.27 24.09
C GLU A 101 -2.25 3.99 23.22
N LEU A 102 -1.31 4.93 23.21
CA LEU A 102 -0.07 4.81 22.43
C LEU A 102 0.92 3.83 23.09
N SER A 103 1.74 3.18 22.26
CA SER A 103 2.71 2.19 22.72
C SER A 103 4.16 2.62 22.47
N LYS A 104 5.05 2.13 23.33
CA LYS A 104 6.51 2.25 23.18
C LYS A 104 7.10 1.11 22.35
N GLU A 105 6.35 0.03 22.17
CA GLU A 105 6.77 -1.18 21.47
C GLU A 105 6.08 -1.30 20.10
N VAL A 106 4.78 -1.04 20.06
CA VAL A 106 3.94 -1.18 18.87
C VAL A 106 3.80 0.17 18.15
N PRO A 107 4.12 0.28 16.86
CA PRO A 107 3.90 1.51 16.08
C PRO A 107 2.43 1.93 16.05
N ALA A 108 2.16 3.24 16.13
CA ALA A 108 0.80 3.76 16.19
C ALA A 108 -0.11 3.37 15.00
N CYS A 109 0.47 3.14 13.81
CA CYS A 109 -0.28 2.67 12.64
C CYS A 109 -0.80 1.23 12.80
N GLU A 110 -0.14 0.40 13.60
CA GLU A 110 -0.60 -0.97 13.87
C GLU A 110 -1.73 -0.98 14.91
N LEU A 111 -1.66 -0.08 15.89
CA LEU A 111 -2.73 0.13 16.88
C LEU A 111 -4.03 0.61 16.23
N LEU A 112 -3.93 1.38 15.14
CA LEU A 112 -5.04 1.98 14.41
C LEU A 112 -5.32 1.27 13.07
N ARG A 113 -4.96 -0.01 12.96
CA ARG A 113 -5.02 -0.74 11.68
C ARG A 113 -6.43 -0.79 11.09
N GLU A 114 -7.44 -1.03 11.92
CA GLU A 114 -8.84 -1.12 11.48
C GLU A 114 -9.40 0.24 11.08
N GLU A 115 -9.06 1.30 11.80
CA GLU A 115 -9.41 2.68 11.47
C GLU A 115 -8.74 3.12 10.17
N ALA A 116 -7.45 2.81 10.00
CA ALA A 116 -6.70 3.09 8.79
C ALA A 116 -7.32 2.38 7.58
N ARG A 117 -7.70 1.10 7.73
CA ARG A 117 -8.42 0.34 6.71
C ARG A 117 -9.73 1.01 6.32
N LYS A 118 -10.59 1.35 7.30
CA LYS A 118 -11.87 2.03 7.04
C LYS A 118 -11.68 3.38 6.35
N ARG A 119 -10.65 4.14 6.71
CA ARG A 119 -10.31 5.42 6.07
C ARG A 119 -9.86 5.21 4.62
N ALA A 120 -8.99 4.22 4.38
CA ALA A 120 -8.53 3.87 3.04
C ALA A 120 -9.70 3.43 2.14
N GLU A 121 -10.60 2.58 2.63
CA GLU A 121 -11.79 2.14 1.89
C GLU A 121 -12.70 3.31 1.50
N ARG A 122 -12.88 4.30 2.39
CA ARG A 122 -13.66 5.51 2.07
C ARG A 122 -12.96 6.37 1.02
N LEU A 123 -11.65 6.56 1.15
CA LEU A 123 -10.86 7.32 0.19
C LEU A 123 -10.89 6.68 -1.20
N LEU A 124 -10.70 5.37 -1.28
CA LEU A 124 -10.78 4.61 -2.52
C LEU A 124 -12.15 4.79 -3.17
N LYS A 125 -13.25 4.61 -2.43
CA LYS A 125 -14.61 4.83 -2.95
C LYS A 125 -14.83 6.26 -3.46
N GLU A 126 -14.27 7.25 -2.79
CA GLU A 126 -14.37 8.65 -3.23
C GLU A 126 -13.58 8.90 -4.52
N VAL A 127 -12.35 8.37 -4.60
CA VAL A 127 -11.49 8.47 -5.79
C VAL A 127 -12.14 7.75 -6.97
N GLU A 128 -12.66 6.54 -6.76
CA GLU A 128 -13.42 5.78 -7.77
C GLU A 128 -14.59 6.58 -8.33
N ARG A 129 -15.43 7.15 -7.45
CA ARG A 129 -16.59 7.94 -7.88
C ARG A 129 -16.15 9.15 -8.71
N LYS A 130 -15.14 9.88 -8.25
CA LYS A 130 -14.59 11.06 -8.95
C LYS A 130 -13.98 10.68 -10.31
N ALA A 131 -13.28 9.56 -10.36
CA ALA A 131 -12.71 9.02 -11.60
C ALA A 131 -13.80 8.58 -12.57
N GLY A 132 -14.88 7.97 -12.10
CA GLY A 132 -16.04 7.65 -12.93
C GLY A 132 -16.72 8.88 -13.54
N GLU A 133 -16.78 10.00 -12.82
CA GLU A 133 -17.33 11.27 -13.30
C GLU A 133 -16.38 12.00 -14.27
N ASN A 134 -15.07 11.90 -14.05
CA ASN A 134 -14.05 12.52 -14.87
C ASN A 134 -12.83 11.60 -15.03
N PRO A 135 -12.88 10.62 -15.94
CA PRO A 135 -11.88 9.57 -16.04
C PRO A 135 -10.53 10.06 -16.60
N GLY A 136 -10.49 11.27 -17.15
CA GLY A 136 -9.26 11.81 -17.71
C GLY A 136 -8.81 11.07 -18.98
N ARG A 137 -7.66 11.47 -19.51
CA ARG A 137 -7.17 10.96 -20.79
C ARG A 137 -6.56 9.56 -20.62
N GLY A 138 -6.96 8.64 -21.50
CA GLY A 138 -6.40 7.28 -21.57
C GLY A 138 -6.97 6.30 -20.55
N ALA A 139 -7.99 6.71 -19.79
CA ALA A 139 -8.71 5.79 -18.93
C ALA A 139 -9.74 4.96 -19.71
N PHE A 140 -9.93 3.73 -19.29
CA PHE A 140 -10.86 2.76 -19.90
C PHE A 140 -11.42 1.82 -18.84
N LEU A 141 -12.42 1.01 -19.21
CA LEU A 141 -12.98 -0.02 -18.34
C LEU A 141 -12.52 -1.39 -18.81
N LEU A 142 -12.02 -2.21 -17.89
CA LEU A 142 -11.69 -3.61 -18.08
C LEU A 142 -12.75 -4.44 -17.34
N ASP A 143 -13.74 -4.95 -18.06
CA ASP A 143 -14.92 -5.63 -17.47
C ASP A 143 -15.55 -4.83 -16.30
N GLY A 144 -15.80 -3.54 -16.54
CA GLY A 144 -16.35 -2.61 -15.53
C GLY A 144 -15.34 -2.04 -14.54
N LEU A 145 -14.12 -2.58 -14.48
CA LEU A 145 -13.04 -2.08 -13.61
C LEU A 145 -12.34 -0.88 -14.26
N GLY A 146 -12.33 0.28 -13.59
CA GLY A 146 -11.72 1.49 -14.12
C GLY A 146 -10.20 1.47 -14.11
N ILE A 147 -9.56 1.56 -15.27
CA ILE A 147 -8.10 1.63 -15.43
C ILE A 147 -7.73 3.02 -15.91
N GLY A 148 -6.71 3.64 -15.32
CA GLY A 148 -6.16 4.92 -15.77
C GLY A 148 -5.64 5.78 -14.62
N GLY A 149 -4.94 6.87 -14.93
CA GLY A 149 -4.27 7.71 -13.92
C GLY A 149 -5.20 8.46 -12.95
N SER A 150 -6.50 8.49 -13.23
CA SER A 150 -7.54 9.05 -12.35
C SER A 150 -8.12 8.02 -11.38
N PHE A 151 -8.09 6.73 -11.75
CA PHE A 151 -8.55 5.62 -10.92
C PHE A 151 -7.47 5.20 -9.91
N PRO A 152 -7.85 4.55 -8.80
CA PRO A 152 -6.87 3.89 -7.95
C PRO A 152 -6.03 2.88 -8.74
N PRO A 153 -4.76 2.65 -8.35
CA PRO A 153 -3.98 1.55 -8.89
C PRO A 153 -4.70 0.22 -8.69
N ARG A 154 -4.81 -0.58 -9.74
CA ARG A 154 -5.37 -1.94 -9.65
C ARG A 154 -4.32 -2.94 -9.21
N VAL A 155 -4.76 -3.92 -8.45
CA VAL A 155 -3.93 -5.06 -8.06
C VAL A 155 -4.28 -6.25 -8.95
N MET A 156 -3.31 -6.65 -9.78
CA MET A 156 -3.38 -7.84 -10.61
C MET A 156 -2.45 -8.90 -10.02
N ALA A 157 -2.95 -10.12 -9.86
CA ALA A 157 -2.20 -11.21 -9.24
C ALA A 157 -1.97 -12.36 -10.23
N GLU A 158 -0.70 -12.66 -10.47
CA GLU A 158 -0.27 -13.70 -11.39
C GLU A 158 -0.27 -15.09 -10.73
N ILE A 159 -0.90 -16.04 -11.42
CA ILE A 159 -0.72 -17.46 -11.17
C ILE A 159 0.44 -17.94 -12.05
N VAL A 160 1.64 -17.92 -11.47
CA VAL A 160 2.89 -18.28 -12.16
C VAL A 160 2.85 -19.74 -12.63
N ASP A 161 3.29 -19.97 -13.87
CA ASP A 161 3.36 -21.27 -14.54
C ASP A 161 2.02 -22.04 -14.50
N ALA A 162 0.90 -21.32 -14.60
CA ALA A 162 -0.45 -21.88 -14.47
C ALA A 162 -0.72 -23.15 -15.32
N PRO A 163 -0.22 -23.28 -16.57
CA PRO A 163 -0.44 -24.48 -17.36
C PRO A 163 0.12 -25.77 -16.76
N LEU A 164 1.11 -25.67 -15.86
CA LEU A 164 1.74 -26.83 -15.22
C LEU A 164 1.01 -27.27 -13.94
N LEU A 165 0.11 -26.44 -13.43
CA LEU A 165 -0.59 -26.69 -12.18
C LEU A 165 -1.87 -27.53 -12.42
N PRO A 166 -2.20 -28.44 -11.49
CA PRO A 166 -3.53 -29.01 -11.41
C PRO A 166 -4.60 -27.92 -11.31
N GLN A 167 -5.78 -28.19 -11.85
CA GLN A 167 -6.87 -27.22 -11.88
C GLN A 167 -7.25 -26.72 -10.47
N GLU A 168 -7.27 -27.63 -9.50
CA GLU A 168 -7.64 -27.34 -8.11
C GLU A 168 -6.67 -26.34 -7.48
N GLU A 169 -5.38 -26.46 -7.78
CA GLU A 169 -4.35 -25.56 -7.27
C GLU A 169 -4.45 -24.16 -7.89
N VAL A 170 -4.78 -24.07 -9.19
CA VAL A 170 -5.07 -22.79 -9.85
C VAL A 170 -6.22 -22.08 -9.15
N LEU A 171 -7.32 -22.79 -8.89
CA LEU A 171 -8.49 -22.23 -8.20
C LEU A 171 -8.19 -21.82 -6.75
N GLU A 172 -7.40 -22.60 -6.02
CA GLU A 172 -6.98 -22.27 -4.66
C GLU A 172 -6.16 -20.97 -4.63
N ARG A 173 -5.17 -20.85 -5.52
CA ARG A 173 -4.33 -19.64 -5.63
C ARG A 173 -5.16 -18.43 -6.03
N ALA A 174 -6.03 -18.57 -7.04
CA ALA A 174 -6.93 -17.52 -7.49
C ALA A 174 -7.82 -17.01 -6.35
N ARG A 175 -8.46 -17.92 -5.61
CA ARG A 175 -9.31 -17.55 -4.46
C ARG A 175 -8.51 -16.78 -3.40
N ARG A 176 -7.32 -17.28 -3.05
CA ARG A 176 -6.45 -16.61 -2.08
C ARG A 176 -6.10 -15.19 -2.54
N TYR A 177 -5.72 -15.00 -3.81
CA TYR A 177 -5.36 -13.68 -4.32
C TYR A 177 -6.52 -12.69 -4.27
N LEU A 178 -7.74 -13.13 -4.58
CA LEU A 178 -8.94 -12.29 -4.47
C LEU A 178 -9.25 -11.94 -3.00
N GLU A 179 -9.11 -12.88 -2.07
CA GLU A 179 -9.25 -12.64 -0.63
C GLU A 179 -8.20 -11.66 -0.09
N GLU A 180 -7.00 -11.66 -0.67
CA GLU A 180 -5.91 -10.73 -0.36
C GLU A 180 -6.06 -9.36 -1.05
N GLY A 181 -7.08 -9.19 -1.90
CA GLY A 181 -7.48 -7.91 -2.49
C GLY A 181 -7.04 -7.69 -3.94
N ALA A 182 -6.64 -8.75 -4.66
CA ALA A 182 -6.50 -8.67 -6.10
C ALA A 182 -7.87 -8.43 -6.76
N GLU A 183 -7.88 -7.61 -7.81
CA GLU A 183 -9.06 -7.29 -8.62
C GLU A 183 -9.02 -7.97 -9.99
N ILE A 184 -7.82 -8.42 -10.41
CA ILE A 184 -7.56 -9.03 -11.71
C ILE A 184 -6.72 -10.28 -11.48
N LEU A 185 -7.07 -11.39 -12.13
CA LEU A 185 -6.29 -12.62 -12.12
C LEU A 185 -5.50 -12.74 -13.41
N ASP A 186 -4.20 -12.99 -13.31
CA ASP A 186 -3.32 -13.11 -14.45
C ASP A 186 -2.83 -14.55 -14.62
N VAL A 187 -2.96 -15.09 -15.82
CA VAL A 187 -2.57 -16.46 -16.17
C VAL A 187 -1.15 -16.41 -16.73
N GLY A 188 -0.17 -16.69 -15.86
CA GLY A 188 1.25 -16.76 -16.24
C GLY A 188 1.57 -18.03 -17.03
N MET A 189 1.92 -17.86 -18.31
CA MET A 189 2.34 -18.98 -19.16
C MET A 189 3.83 -19.28 -19.02
N VAL A 190 4.26 -20.43 -19.55
CA VAL A 190 5.62 -20.92 -19.37
C VAL A 190 6.51 -20.49 -20.53
N ALA A 191 7.58 -19.75 -20.24
CA ALA A 191 8.54 -19.34 -21.25
C ALA A 191 9.17 -20.54 -22.00
N GLY A 192 9.23 -20.43 -23.34
CA GLY A 192 9.85 -21.45 -24.21
C GLY A 192 9.03 -22.73 -24.42
N ARG A 193 7.79 -22.79 -23.91
CA ARG A 193 6.83 -23.88 -24.14
C ARG A 193 5.53 -23.27 -24.68
N SER A 194 4.67 -24.11 -25.27
CA SER A 194 3.38 -23.70 -25.84
C SER A 194 2.27 -24.60 -25.31
N PHE A 195 1.22 -24.00 -24.75
CA PHE A 195 0.01 -24.67 -24.25
C PHE A 195 -1.28 -23.94 -24.63
N PRO A 196 -1.60 -23.77 -25.94
CA PRO A 196 -2.73 -22.93 -26.35
C PRO A 196 -4.07 -23.35 -25.76
N GLU A 197 -4.39 -24.65 -25.83
CA GLU A 197 -5.66 -25.16 -25.29
C GLU A 197 -5.76 -24.97 -23.77
N ARG A 198 -4.66 -25.16 -23.05
CA ARG A 198 -4.63 -24.96 -21.60
C ARG A 198 -4.79 -23.49 -21.25
N ALA A 199 -4.22 -22.57 -22.05
CA ALA A 199 -4.40 -21.13 -21.87
C ALA A 199 -5.90 -20.75 -21.92
N GLY A 200 -6.59 -21.20 -22.97
CA GLY A 200 -8.03 -20.99 -23.11
C GLY A 200 -8.85 -21.60 -21.98
N GLU A 201 -8.56 -22.86 -21.63
CA GLU A 201 -9.23 -23.57 -20.53
C GLU A 201 -9.10 -22.81 -19.20
N LEU A 202 -7.89 -22.34 -18.86
CA LEU A 202 -7.63 -21.61 -17.62
C LEU A 202 -8.35 -20.27 -17.59
N VAL A 203 -8.35 -19.53 -18.69
CA VAL A 203 -9.09 -18.26 -18.81
C VAL A 203 -10.59 -18.49 -18.60
N SER A 204 -11.17 -19.44 -19.34
CA SER A 204 -12.59 -19.79 -19.27
C SER A 204 -12.99 -20.24 -17.86
N LEU A 205 -12.15 -21.07 -17.22
CA LEU A 205 -12.32 -21.54 -15.86
C LEU A 205 -12.35 -20.39 -14.84
N LEU A 206 -11.33 -19.54 -14.85
CA LEU A 206 -11.21 -18.45 -13.88
C LEU A 206 -12.34 -17.43 -14.03
N LYS A 207 -12.70 -17.07 -15.26
CA LYS A 207 -13.85 -16.18 -15.52
C LYS A 207 -15.14 -16.77 -15.00
N LYS A 208 -15.39 -18.06 -15.26
CA LYS A 208 -16.62 -18.74 -14.83
C LYS A 208 -16.74 -18.86 -13.31
N GLU A 209 -15.63 -19.16 -12.63
CA GLU A 209 -15.64 -19.38 -11.18
C GLU A 209 -15.74 -18.05 -10.40
N PHE A 210 -14.99 -17.02 -10.82
CA PHE A 210 -14.80 -15.82 -10.00
C PHE A 210 -15.49 -14.56 -10.54
N GLY A 211 -15.81 -14.49 -11.84
CA GLY A 211 -16.48 -13.33 -12.43
C GLY A 211 -15.67 -12.03 -12.31
N VAL A 212 -14.34 -12.13 -12.37
CA VAL A 212 -13.40 -11.00 -12.35
C VAL A 212 -12.66 -10.92 -13.69
N PRO A 213 -12.06 -9.77 -14.03
CA PRO A 213 -11.17 -9.68 -15.19
C PRO A 213 -10.05 -10.72 -15.12
N VAL A 214 -9.81 -11.42 -16.23
CA VAL A 214 -8.75 -12.41 -16.38
C VAL A 214 -7.82 -12.01 -17.52
N THR A 215 -6.53 -12.02 -17.26
CA THR A 215 -5.48 -11.65 -18.21
C THR A 215 -4.61 -12.85 -18.55
N ILE A 216 -3.94 -12.79 -19.70
CA ILE A 216 -3.01 -13.84 -20.15
C ILE A 216 -1.61 -13.25 -20.30
N ASP A 217 -0.62 -13.82 -19.59
CA ASP A 217 0.79 -13.45 -19.70
C ASP A 217 1.58 -14.45 -20.55
N THR A 218 1.74 -14.12 -21.84
CA THR A 218 2.57 -14.84 -22.82
C THR A 218 2.93 -13.98 -24.04
N PHE A 219 4.00 -14.36 -24.73
CA PHE A 219 4.37 -13.84 -26.06
C PHE A 219 3.91 -14.77 -27.22
N ASN A 220 3.37 -15.94 -26.91
CA ASN A 220 2.99 -16.93 -27.92
C ASN A 220 1.62 -16.59 -28.54
N LEU A 221 1.60 -16.35 -29.86
CA LEU A 221 0.37 -15.95 -30.57
C LEU A 221 -0.74 -17.01 -30.55
N GLU A 222 -0.41 -18.30 -30.50
CA GLU A 222 -1.43 -19.36 -30.41
C GLU A 222 -2.09 -19.36 -29.04
N GLU A 223 -1.32 -19.18 -27.97
CA GLU A 223 -1.83 -19.05 -26.59
C GLU A 223 -2.67 -17.78 -26.44
N ILE A 224 -2.20 -16.65 -26.96
CA ILE A 224 -2.96 -15.39 -26.98
C ILE A 224 -4.28 -15.58 -27.71
N SER A 225 -4.24 -16.14 -28.94
CA SER A 225 -5.45 -16.32 -29.75
C SER A 225 -6.47 -17.18 -29.02
N ARG A 226 -6.03 -18.31 -28.46
CA ARG A 226 -6.92 -19.22 -27.74
C ARG A 226 -7.46 -18.62 -26.44
N ALA A 227 -6.65 -17.88 -25.70
CA ALA A 227 -7.08 -17.16 -24.50
C ALA A 227 -8.11 -16.06 -24.81
N VAL A 228 -7.91 -15.29 -25.90
CA VAL A 228 -8.83 -14.24 -26.33
C VAL A 228 -10.17 -14.84 -26.80
N GLU A 229 -10.16 -15.96 -27.52
CA GLU A 229 -11.38 -16.70 -27.90
C GLU A 229 -12.21 -17.12 -26.68
N GLU A 230 -11.55 -17.50 -25.58
CA GLU A 230 -12.17 -17.89 -24.31
C GLU A 230 -12.44 -16.70 -23.38
N GLY A 231 -12.18 -15.47 -23.86
CA GLY A 231 -12.63 -14.24 -23.23
C GLY A 231 -11.61 -13.54 -22.34
N ALA A 232 -10.30 -13.74 -22.52
CA ALA A 232 -9.28 -12.95 -21.83
C ALA A 232 -9.51 -11.45 -22.03
N ASP A 233 -9.44 -10.67 -20.94
CA ASP A 233 -9.76 -9.24 -20.93
C ASP A 233 -8.54 -8.37 -21.31
N LEU A 234 -7.32 -8.87 -21.04
CA LEU A 234 -6.06 -8.20 -21.38
C LEU A 234 -4.99 -9.23 -21.77
N VAL A 235 -4.13 -8.84 -22.71
CA VAL A 235 -2.97 -9.61 -23.16
C VAL A 235 -1.68 -8.93 -22.68
N LEU A 236 -0.84 -9.69 -22.00
CA LEU A 236 0.49 -9.30 -21.55
C LEU A 236 1.48 -10.30 -22.20
N SER A 237 2.39 -9.94 -23.08
CA SER A 237 2.46 -8.67 -23.78
C SER A 237 2.61 -8.89 -25.28
N LEU A 238 2.13 -7.93 -26.04
CA LEU A 238 2.38 -7.84 -27.47
C LEU A 238 3.68 -7.08 -27.70
N ASP A 239 4.48 -7.53 -28.65
CA ASP A 239 5.64 -6.80 -29.13
C ASP A 239 5.58 -6.58 -30.65
N ARG A 240 6.67 -6.08 -31.24
CA ARG A 240 6.71 -5.81 -32.69
C ARG A 240 6.57 -7.08 -33.54
N SER A 241 6.94 -8.25 -33.00
CA SER A 241 6.78 -9.53 -33.69
C SER A 241 5.32 -9.97 -33.71
N SER A 242 4.54 -9.62 -32.67
CA SER A 242 3.11 -9.94 -32.56
C SER A 242 2.21 -9.15 -33.53
N LEU A 243 2.70 -8.05 -34.11
CA LEU A 243 1.93 -7.12 -34.95
C LEU A 243 2.21 -7.25 -36.46
N ARG A 244 2.89 -8.32 -36.89
CA ARG A 244 3.30 -8.52 -38.29
C ARG A 244 2.36 -9.41 -39.07
#